data_AF-A0A662PCR5-F1
#
_entry.id   AF-A0A662PCR5-F1
#
_cell.length_a   1.000
_cell.length_b   1.000
_cell.length_c   1.000
_cell.angle_alpha   90.00
_cell.angle_beta   90.00
_cell.angle_gamma   90.00
#
_symmetry.space_group_name_H-M   'P 1'
#
loop_
_entity.id
_entity.type
_entity.pdbx_description
1 polymer ?
#
loop_
_entity_poly.entity_id
_entity_poly.type
_entity_poly.pdbx_seq_one_letter_code
_entity_poly.pdbx_strand_id
1 'polypeptide(L)'
;MEVTGIKDITIETGKDVYTIKSEKNIDMPEWLALFLEEEGIVKIKIYDNKYYQRIILEEKKDRKLSSLDEDFYELAEISLKKTDPKHRKKLVISLKELIDLRVRKLTQLAIQNAEIKIPHRERILYNRIREDIKNWFADVEGMFDGDRV
;
A
#
# COMPACT_ATOMS: atom_id res chain seq x y z
N MET A 1 2.47 10.54 6.08
CA MET A 1 1.55 10.87 4.99
C MET A 1 1.99 12.17 4.32
N GLU A 2 2.26 12.13 3.02
CA GLU A 2 2.67 13.31 2.24
C GLU A 2 1.47 14.23 1.93
N VAL A 3 1.58 15.50 2.31
CA VAL A 3 0.61 16.56 1.99
C VAL A 3 1.28 17.75 1.33
N THR A 4 0.54 18.53 0.57
CA THR A 4 1.01 19.80 -0.01
C THR A 4 0.35 20.97 0.73
N GLY A 5 1.14 21.93 1.22
CA GLY A 5 0.61 23.15 1.82
C GLY A 5 -0.18 23.98 0.81
N ILE A 6 -1.37 24.47 1.20
CA ILE A 6 -2.20 25.37 0.39
C ILE A 6 -1.99 26.83 0.83
N LYS A 7 -1.77 27.03 2.13
CA LYS A 7 -1.56 28.36 2.74
C LYS A 7 -0.34 28.33 3.65
N ASP A 8 0.27 29.50 3.83
CA ASP A 8 1.31 29.67 4.83
C ASP A 8 0.66 29.72 6.22
N ILE A 9 0.94 28.72 7.05
CA ILE A 9 0.46 28.65 8.44
C ILE A 9 1.62 28.29 9.34
N THR A 10 1.70 29.00 10.48
CA THR A 10 2.62 28.69 11.56
C THR A 10 1.84 28.11 12.72
N ILE A 11 2.17 26.89 13.10
CA ILE A 11 1.61 26.18 14.25
C ILE A 11 2.62 26.31 15.38
N GLU A 12 2.26 27.01 16.45
CA GLU A 12 3.07 27.13 17.66
C GLU A 12 2.58 26.14 18.72
N THR A 13 3.44 25.19 19.11
CA THR A 13 3.18 24.25 20.20
C THR A 13 4.17 24.48 21.33
N GLY A 14 3.85 25.40 22.23
CA GLY A 14 4.63 25.69 23.45
C GLY A 14 6.05 26.21 23.17
N LYS A 15 6.98 25.31 22.85
CA LYS A 15 8.39 25.64 22.48
C LYS A 15 8.69 25.46 20.99
N ASP A 16 7.85 24.75 20.25
CA ASP A 16 8.12 24.42 18.85
C ASP A 16 7.25 25.27 17.92
N VAL A 17 7.86 25.74 16.84
CA VAL A 17 7.22 26.53 15.79
C VAL A 17 7.32 25.75 14.48
N TYR A 18 6.18 25.28 13.97
CA TYR A 18 6.09 24.55 12.71
C TYR A 18 5.46 25.43 11.64
N THR A 19 6.25 25.85 10.65
CA THR A 19 5.74 26.60 9.51
C THR A 19 5.44 25.67 8.33
N ILE A 20 4.17 25.52 8.03
CA ILE A 20 3.66 24.95 6.78
C ILE A 20 3.73 26.07 5.74
N LYS A 21 4.56 25.87 4.71
CA LYS A 21 4.62 26.77 3.55
C LYS A 21 3.72 26.24 2.45
N SER A 22 3.04 27.14 1.77
CA SER A 22 2.32 26.88 0.52
C SER A 22 3.24 26.22 -0.51
N GLU A 23 2.66 25.32 -1.29
CA GLU A 23 3.31 24.55 -2.37
C GLU A 23 4.47 23.64 -1.94
N LYS A 24 4.75 23.54 -0.64
CA LYS A 24 5.75 22.62 -0.11
C LYS A 24 5.12 21.30 0.29
N ASN A 25 5.74 20.20 -0.12
CA ASN A 25 5.39 18.87 0.37
C ASN A 25 5.96 18.67 1.78
N ILE A 26 5.11 18.20 2.68
CA ILE A 26 5.42 17.99 4.09
C ILE A 26 4.90 16.60 4.45
N ASP A 27 5.70 15.85 5.19
CA ASP A 27 5.27 14.58 5.76
C ASP A 27 4.73 14.82 7.17
N MET A 28 3.54 14.29 7.46
CA MET A 28 2.90 14.42 8.76
C MET A 28 2.03 13.21 9.11
N PRO A 29 1.63 13.05 10.39
CA PRO A 29 0.69 12.01 10.80
C PRO A 29 -0.67 12.14 10.09
N GLU A 30 -1.30 11.01 9.79
CA GLU A 30 -2.60 10.97 9.08
C GLU A 30 -3.69 11.80 9.77
N TRP A 31 -3.82 11.68 11.09
CA TRP A 31 -4.85 12.41 11.85
C TRP A 31 -4.70 13.93 11.68
N LEU A 32 -3.46 14.42 11.63
CA LEU A 32 -3.16 15.84 11.47
C LEU A 32 -3.36 16.28 10.02
N ALA A 33 -2.97 15.45 9.06
CA ALA A 33 -3.20 15.68 7.64
C ALA A 33 -4.69 15.83 7.32
N LEU A 34 -5.52 14.94 7.87
CA LEU A 34 -6.98 14.97 7.70
C LEU A 34 -7.57 16.24 8.31
N PHE A 35 -7.23 16.55 9.56
CA PHE A 35 -7.70 17.75 10.23
C PHE A 35 -7.32 19.03 9.47
N LEU A 36 -6.06 19.18 9.08
CA LEU A 36 -5.58 20.37 8.38
C LEU A 36 -6.15 20.49 6.96
N GLU A 37 -6.51 19.39 6.31
CA GLU A 37 -7.16 19.44 5.00
C GLU A 37 -8.64 19.86 5.11
N GLU A 38 -9.36 19.41 6.14
CA GLU A 38 -10.72 19.88 6.43
C GLU A 38 -10.77 21.40 6.65
N GLU A 39 -9.74 21.95 7.30
CA GLU A 39 -9.56 23.39 7.49
C GLU A 39 -9.02 24.13 6.23
N GLY A 40 -8.78 23.40 5.13
CA GLY A 40 -8.30 23.97 3.87
C GLY A 40 -6.87 24.52 3.93
N ILE A 41 -6.03 23.95 4.80
CA ILE A 41 -4.64 24.37 5.05
C ILE A 41 -3.67 23.55 4.21
N VAL A 42 -3.90 22.24 4.10
CA VAL A 42 -3.10 21.31 3.30
C VAL A 42 -3.98 20.55 2.33
N LYS A 43 -3.37 19.92 1.33
CA LYS A 43 -4.02 19.00 0.40
C LYS A 43 -3.36 17.63 0.51
N ILE A 44 -4.14 16.59 0.81
CA ILE A 44 -3.61 15.23 0.82
C ILE A 44 -3.43 14.76 -0.62
N LYS A 45 -2.25 14.22 -0.92
CA LYS A 45 -1.98 13.61 -2.21
C LYS A 45 -2.69 12.25 -2.27
N ILE A 46 -3.68 12.14 -3.14
CA ILE A 46 -4.44 10.90 -3.35
C ILE A 46 -3.95 10.15 -4.59
N TYR A 47 -4.10 8.83 -4.57
CA TYR A 47 -3.87 7.98 -5.72
C TYR A 47 -5.01 8.10 -6.73
N ASP A 48 -4.65 8.30 -7.98
CA ASP A 48 -5.59 8.29 -9.10
C ASP A 48 -5.54 6.96 -9.85
N ASN A 49 -6.40 6.82 -10.86
CA ASN A 49 -6.42 5.61 -11.67
C ASN A 49 -5.12 5.39 -12.46
N LYS A 50 -4.41 6.45 -12.82
CA LYS A 50 -3.15 6.34 -13.59
C LYS A 50 -2.05 5.76 -12.72
N TYR A 51 -2.00 6.15 -11.45
CA TYR A 51 -1.08 5.62 -10.45
C TYR A 51 -1.20 4.10 -10.33
N TYR A 52 -2.41 3.56 -10.11
CA TYR A 52 -2.61 2.11 -10.04
C TYR A 52 -2.27 1.41 -11.36
N GLN A 53 -2.69 1.96 -12.50
CA GLN A 53 -2.41 1.35 -13.80
C GLN A 53 -0.90 1.29 -14.11
N ARG A 54 -0.13 2.29 -13.68
CA ARG A 54 1.34 2.26 -13.79
C ARG A 54 1.92 1.08 -13.00
N ILE A 55 1.52 0.93 -11.75
CA ILE A 55 1.99 -0.15 -10.87
C ILE A 55 1.60 -1.53 -11.45
N ILE A 56 0.35 -1.68 -11.89
CA ILE A 56 -0.14 -2.92 -12.52
C ILE A 56 0.69 -3.26 -13.75
N LEU A 57 1.01 -2.28 -14.60
CA LEU A 57 1.83 -2.51 -15.79
C LEU A 57 3.27 -2.90 -15.45
N GLU A 58 3.88 -2.25 -14.45
CA GLU A 58 5.21 -2.61 -13.96
C GLU A 58 5.22 -4.04 -13.44
N GLU A 59 4.21 -4.42 -12.66
CA GLU A 59 4.09 -5.76 -12.11
C GLU A 59 3.69 -6.82 -13.14
N LYS A 60 2.95 -6.50 -14.19
CA LYS A 60 2.69 -7.49 -15.24
C LYS A 60 3.94 -7.84 -16.04
N LYS A 61 4.92 -6.92 -16.11
CA LYS A 61 6.17 -7.12 -16.86
C LYS A 61 7.21 -7.90 -16.06
N ASP A 62 7.30 -7.67 -14.76
CA ASP A 62 8.29 -8.31 -13.89
C ASP A 62 7.64 -9.38 -13.00
N ARG A 63 8.35 -10.49 -12.75
CA ARG A 63 7.95 -11.47 -11.73
C ARG A 63 8.04 -10.89 -10.32
N LYS A 64 8.80 -9.81 -10.12
CA LYS A 64 8.95 -9.13 -8.83
C LYS A 64 7.75 -8.27 -8.47
N LEU A 65 7.55 -8.05 -7.17
CA LEU A 65 6.60 -7.08 -6.66
C LEU A 65 7.19 -5.68 -6.81
N SER A 66 6.36 -4.72 -7.23
CA SER A 66 6.72 -3.31 -7.17
C SER A 66 6.86 -2.87 -5.71
N SER A 67 7.72 -1.87 -5.46
CA SER A 67 7.82 -1.27 -4.12
C SER A 67 6.59 -0.41 -3.88
N LEU A 68 5.83 -0.74 -2.86
CA LEU A 68 4.74 0.09 -2.33
C LEU A 68 5.17 0.72 -1.01
N ASP A 69 4.65 1.90 -0.73
CA ASP A 69 4.85 2.59 0.55
C ASP A 69 4.14 1.85 1.69
N GLU A 70 4.62 2.00 2.93
CA GLU A 70 4.03 1.31 4.09
C GLU A 70 2.59 1.75 4.37
N ASP A 71 2.24 3.00 4.05
CA ASP A 71 0.91 3.60 4.18
C ASP A 71 0.05 3.50 2.90
N PHE A 72 0.45 2.63 1.95
CA PHE A 72 -0.24 2.49 0.67
C PHE A 72 -1.74 2.21 0.81
N TYR A 73 -2.14 1.34 1.73
CA TYR A 73 -3.56 0.95 1.86
C TYR A 73 -4.40 2.03 2.53
N GLU A 74 -3.81 2.76 3.47
CA GLU A 74 -4.40 3.92 4.14
C GLU A 74 -4.64 5.03 3.10
N LEU A 75 -3.64 5.34 2.27
CA LEU A 75 -3.79 6.28 1.16
C LEU A 75 -4.79 5.79 0.10
N ALA A 76 -4.83 4.49 -0.18
CA ALA A 76 -5.82 3.93 -1.11
C ALA A 76 -7.25 4.12 -0.59
N GLU A 77 -7.48 3.92 0.70
CA GLU A 77 -8.79 4.16 1.34
C GLU A 77 -9.20 5.63 1.27
N ILE A 78 -8.29 6.54 1.63
CA ILE A 78 -8.52 7.99 1.52
C ILE A 78 -8.83 8.39 0.07
N SER A 79 -8.09 7.83 -0.89
CA SER A 79 -8.29 8.08 -2.31
C SER A 79 -9.68 7.65 -2.77
N LEU A 80 -10.18 6.50 -2.31
CA LEU A 80 -11.54 6.04 -2.61
C LEU A 80 -12.60 6.98 -2.01
N LYS A 81 -12.40 7.44 -0.78
CA LYS A 81 -13.33 8.35 -0.09
C LYS A 81 -13.41 9.72 -0.78
N LYS A 82 -12.28 10.24 -1.25
CA LYS A 82 -12.18 11.60 -1.84
C LYS A 82 -12.38 11.66 -3.35
N THR A 83 -12.22 10.54 -4.06
CA THR A 83 -12.46 10.53 -5.51
C THR A 83 -13.92 10.75 -5.82
N ASP A 84 -14.18 11.59 -6.83
CA ASP A 84 -15.50 11.88 -7.38
C ASP A 84 -16.27 10.56 -7.64
N PRO A 85 -17.54 10.44 -7.21
CA PRO A 85 -18.34 9.23 -7.41
C PRO A 85 -18.33 8.68 -8.85
N LYS A 86 -18.29 9.55 -9.86
CA LYS A 86 -18.22 9.16 -11.28
C LYS A 86 -16.94 8.40 -11.62
N HIS A 87 -15.82 8.74 -10.97
CA HIS A 87 -14.50 8.14 -11.21
C HIS A 87 -14.16 7.04 -10.20
N ARG A 88 -14.84 7.01 -9.04
CA ARG A 88 -14.60 6.06 -7.95
C ARG A 88 -14.72 4.61 -8.42
N LYS A 89 -15.70 4.28 -9.25
CA LYS A 89 -15.88 2.91 -9.77
C LYS A 89 -14.64 2.42 -10.52
N LYS A 90 -14.05 3.27 -11.36
CA LYS A 90 -12.82 2.95 -12.12
C LYS A 90 -11.64 2.75 -11.18
N LEU A 91 -11.52 3.61 -10.17
CA LEU A 91 -10.48 3.52 -9.15
C LEU A 91 -10.56 2.22 -8.35
N VAL A 92 -11.77 1.81 -7.92
CA VAL A 92 -12.02 0.54 -7.23
C VAL A 92 -11.62 -0.65 -8.10
N ILE A 93 -11.96 -0.64 -9.39
CA ILE A 93 -11.62 -1.73 -10.31
C ILE A 93 -10.10 -1.88 -10.40
N SER A 94 -9.37 -0.79 -10.62
CA SER A 94 -7.91 -0.83 -10.70
C SER A 94 -7.26 -1.26 -9.39
N LEU A 95 -7.76 -0.79 -8.24
CA LEU A 95 -7.23 -1.23 -6.95
C LEU A 95 -7.45 -2.73 -6.73
N LYS A 96 -8.63 -3.26 -7.07
CA LYS A 96 -8.91 -4.70 -6.99
C LYS A 96 -8.02 -5.51 -7.92
N GLU A 97 -7.79 -5.03 -9.15
CA GLU A 97 -6.90 -5.67 -10.11
C GLU A 97 -5.45 -5.74 -9.57
N LEU A 98 -4.97 -4.65 -8.97
CA LEU A 98 -3.64 -4.61 -8.35
C LEU A 98 -3.55 -5.58 -7.16
N ILE A 99 -4.56 -5.60 -6.28
CA ILE A 99 -4.60 -6.51 -5.14
C ILE A 99 -4.60 -7.97 -5.60
N ASP A 100 -5.43 -8.35 -6.57
CA ASP A 100 -5.46 -9.71 -7.12
C ASP A 100 -4.10 -10.11 -7.72
N LEU A 101 -3.49 -9.22 -8.50
CA LEU A 101 -2.16 -9.46 -9.08
C LEU A 101 -1.10 -9.70 -7.99
N ARG A 102 -1.09 -8.85 -6.96
CA ARG A 102 -0.12 -8.94 -5.86
C ARG A 102 -0.34 -10.17 -5.00
N VAL A 103 -1.58 -10.54 -4.70
CA VAL A 103 -1.90 -11.78 -3.95
C VAL A 103 -1.31 -13.00 -4.66
N ARG A 104 -1.51 -13.13 -5.97
CA ARG A 104 -0.94 -14.26 -6.75
C ARG A 104 0.57 -14.33 -6.65
N LYS A 105 1.25 -13.18 -6.74
CA LYS A 105 2.71 -13.09 -6.61
C LYS A 105 3.19 -13.39 -5.20
N LEU A 106 2.52 -12.85 -4.19
CA LEU A 106 2.83 -13.12 -2.78
C LEU A 106 2.75 -14.62 -2.50
N THR A 107 1.74 -15.32 -3.01
CA THR A 107 1.64 -16.78 -2.89
C THR A 107 2.82 -17.49 -3.55
N GLN A 108 3.19 -17.11 -4.78
CA GLN A 108 4.35 -17.71 -5.47
C GLN A 108 5.65 -17.48 -4.70
N LEU A 109 5.86 -16.27 -4.18
CA LEU A 109 7.03 -15.92 -3.39
C LEU A 109 7.03 -16.61 -2.01
N ALA A 110 5.87 -16.94 -1.47
CA ALA A 110 5.73 -17.68 -0.22
C ALA A 110 6.11 -19.15 -0.40
N ILE A 111 5.68 -19.77 -1.51
CA ILE A 111 6.14 -21.12 -1.91
C ILE A 111 7.67 -21.16 -2.02
N GLN A 112 8.26 -20.12 -2.61
CA GLN A 112 9.72 -20.00 -2.78
C GLN A 112 10.46 -19.59 -1.51
N ASN A 113 9.75 -19.35 -0.40
CA ASN A 113 10.32 -18.92 0.87
C ASN A 113 11.18 -17.64 0.75
N ALA A 114 10.83 -16.73 -0.17
CA ALA A 114 11.64 -15.57 -0.53
C ALA A 114 11.55 -14.44 0.51
N GLU A 115 12.68 -13.82 0.86
CA GLU A 115 12.68 -12.59 1.66
C GLU A 115 12.30 -11.38 0.80
N ILE A 116 11.18 -10.72 1.14
CA ILE A 116 10.62 -9.63 0.35
C ILE A 116 10.24 -8.43 1.21
N LYS A 117 10.43 -7.23 0.67
CA LYS A 117 9.99 -5.97 1.29
C LYS A 117 8.61 -5.60 0.76
N ILE A 118 7.61 -5.63 1.63
CA ILE A 118 6.19 -5.38 1.32
C ILE A 118 5.53 -4.60 2.45
N PRO A 119 4.45 -3.83 2.18
CA PRO A 119 3.71 -3.10 3.19
C PRO A 119 3.22 -3.99 4.33
N HIS A 120 3.07 -3.43 5.52
CA HIS A 120 2.65 -4.16 6.72
C HIS A 120 1.43 -5.07 6.50
N ARG A 121 0.37 -4.56 5.85
CA ARG A 121 -0.85 -5.35 5.59
C ARG A 121 -0.60 -6.56 4.68
N GLU A 122 0.25 -6.43 3.67
CA GLU A 122 0.64 -7.57 2.82
C GLU A 122 1.54 -8.53 3.58
N ARG A 123 2.40 -8.04 4.47
CA ARG A 123 3.29 -8.87 5.29
C ARG A 123 2.52 -9.82 6.19
N ILE A 124 1.42 -9.36 6.77
CA ILE A 124 0.52 -10.21 7.57
C ILE A 124 -0.02 -11.35 6.69
N LEU A 125 -0.52 -11.03 5.49
CA LEU A 125 -1.04 -12.03 4.56
C LEU A 125 0.05 -13.01 4.10
N TYR A 126 1.21 -12.50 3.71
CA TYR A 126 2.35 -13.27 3.24
C TYR A 126 2.82 -14.28 4.29
N ASN A 127 2.95 -13.84 5.55
CA ASN A 127 3.37 -14.72 6.64
C ASN A 127 2.37 -15.86 6.89
N ARG A 128 1.06 -15.57 6.83
CA ARG A 128 0.01 -16.59 6.95
C ARG A 128 0.09 -17.61 5.81
N ILE A 129 0.17 -17.14 4.57
CA ILE A 129 0.29 -18.00 3.39
C ILE A 129 1.52 -18.91 3.52
N ARG A 130 2.66 -18.36 3.94
CA ARG A 130 3.91 -19.10 4.12
C ARG A 130 3.79 -20.18 5.20
N GLU A 131 3.13 -19.87 6.31
CA GLU A 131 2.89 -20.83 7.39
C GLU A 131 1.95 -21.96 6.93
N ASP A 132 0.84 -21.62 6.27
CA ASP A 132 -0.10 -22.59 5.72
C ASP A 132 0.56 -23.53 4.70
N ILE A 133 1.38 -22.97 3.80
CA ILE A 133 2.15 -23.75 2.81
C ILE A 133 3.16 -24.67 3.50
N LYS A 134 3.87 -24.18 4.51
CA LYS A 134 4.85 -24.98 5.27
C LYS A 134 4.17 -26.16 5.97
N ASN A 135 3.04 -25.91 6.64
CA ASN A 135 2.28 -26.94 7.33
C ASN A 135 1.76 -27.99 6.32
N TRP A 136 1.19 -27.53 5.21
CA TRP A 136 0.73 -28.42 4.14
C TRP A 136 1.85 -29.28 3.57
N PHE A 137 3.04 -28.70 3.31
CA PHE A 137 4.20 -29.47 2.83
C PHE A 137 4.63 -30.55 3.83
N ALA A 138 4.64 -30.26 5.13
CA ALA A 138 4.96 -31.24 6.16
C ALA A 138 3.95 -32.40 6.19
N ASP A 139 2.66 -32.12 5.97
CA ASP A 139 1.61 -33.14 5.91
C ASP A 139 1.74 -34.06 4.69
N VAL A 140 2.25 -33.55 3.57
CA VAL A 140 2.44 -34.31 2.31
C VAL A 140 3.86 -34.80 2.09
N GLU A 141 4.82 -34.49 2.97
CA GLU A 141 6.24 -34.84 2.80
C GLU A 141 6.42 -36.37 2.66
N GLY A 142 5.66 -37.14 3.44
CA GLY A 142 5.62 -38.61 3.35
C GLY A 142 5.04 -39.17 2.04
N MET A 143 4.44 -38.34 1.17
CA MET A 143 4.04 -38.75 -0.18
C MET A 143 5.21 -38.76 -1.17
N PHE A 144 6.30 -38.05 -0.88
CA PHE A 144 7.48 -37.95 -1.75
C PHE A 144 8.59 -38.93 -1.37
N ASP A 145 8.48 -39.62 -0.24
CA ASP A 145 9.41 -40.66 0.22
C ASP A 145 9.24 -42.02 -0.51
N GLY A 146 8.48 -42.06 -1.61
CA GLY A 146 8.18 -43.25 -2.41
C GLY A 146 9.35 -43.85 -3.21
N ASP A 147 10.54 -43.23 -3.19
CA ASP A 147 11.75 -43.73 -3.88
C ASP A 147 12.76 -44.39 -2.91
N ARG A 148 12.27 -45.06 -1.85
CA ARG A 148 13.07 -45.98 -1.03
C ARG A 148 12.41 -47.36 -0.94
N VAL A 149 12.38 -48.11 -2.04
CA VAL A 149 12.72 -49.56 -2.15
C VAL A 149 13.02 -49.89 -3.60
#